data_AF-A0A962NZJ1-F1
#
_entry.id   AF-A0A962NZJ1-F1
#
_cell.length_a   1.000
_cell.length_b   1.000
_cell.length_c   1.000
_cell.angle_alpha   90.00
_cell.angle_beta   90.00
_cell.angle_gamma   90.00
#
_symmetry.space_group_name_H-M   'P 1'
#
loop_
_entity.id
_entity.type
_entity.pdbx_description
1 polymer ?
#
loop_
_entity_poly.entity_id
_entity_poly.type
_entity_poly.pdbx_seq_one_letter_code
_entity_poly.pdbx_strand_id
1 'polypeptide(L)'
;ATHFVLYIVHDAPYNIPDLDVILDATVTPQSAQQAAITIKVSALPDYLPPKPPLQRMAAEDMSIRVTPLSKERVHIEVQGYFEIRDHVLPVWAANMIQRTAPHNVLTQLKKMAEMQHYQQSNVAIGFPIYNYEQYQAKFNPTRP
;
A
#
# COMPACT_ATOMS: atom_id res chain seq x y z
N ALA A 1 8.52 -14.12 2.86
CA ALA A 1 7.55 -13.08 2.44
C ALA A 1 6.16 -13.68 2.46
N THR A 2 5.14 -12.89 2.75
CA THR A 2 3.75 -13.32 2.76
C THR A 2 3.05 -12.77 1.53
N HIS A 3 2.27 -13.60 0.85
CA HIS A 3 1.61 -13.28 -0.41
C HIS A 3 0.11 -13.12 -0.20
N PHE A 4 -0.48 -12.13 -0.86
CA PHE A 4 -1.91 -11.83 -0.81
C PHE A 4 -2.39 -11.53 -2.23
N VAL A 5 -3.62 -11.96 -2.54
CA VAL A 5 -4.35 -11.47 -3.70
C VAL A 5 -5.51 -10.63 -3.18
N LEU A 6 -5.55 -9.37 -3.59
CA LEU A 6 -6.53 -8.39 -3.12
C LEU A 6 -7.43 -7.99 -4.28
N TYR A 7 -8.73 -7.86 -4.02
CA TYR A 7 -9.67 -7.22 -4.94
C TYR A 7 -10.08 -5.88 -4.33
N ILE A 8 -9.79 -4.79 -5.04
CA ILE A 8 -10.06 -3.43 -4.58
C ILE A 8 -10.97 -2.74 -5.59
N VAL A 9 -11.95 -2.00 -5.07
CA VAL A 9 -12.75 -1.06 -5.85
C VAL A 9 -12.36 0.34 -5.41
N HIS A 10 -11.94 1.16 -6.38
CA HIS A 10 -11.60 2.57 -6.17
C HIS A 10 -12.79 3.44 -6.53
N ASP A 11 -13.26 4.21 -5.56
CA ASP A 11 -14.19 5.31 -5.80
C ASP A 11 -13.49 6.37 -6.64
N ALA A 12 -13.98 6.54 -7.86
CA ALA A 12 -13.33 7.40 -8.82
C ALA A 12 -13.91 8.83 -8.76
N PRO A 13 -13.07 9.88 -8.79
CA PRO A 13 -13.54 11.25 -8.67
C PRO A 13 -14.25 11.73 -9.95
N TYR A 14 -15.02 12.82 -9.86
CA TYR A 14 -15.63 13.53 -11.00
C TYR A 14 -16.68 12.72 -11.81
N ASN A 15 -17.44 11.86 -11.14
CA ASN A 15 -18.51 11.03 -11.73
C ASN A 15 -18.04 10.09 -12.86
N ILE A 16 -16.75 9.75 -12.91
CA ILE A 16 -16.31 8.66 -13.78
C ILE A 16 -16.69 7.31 -13.15
N PRO A 17 -16.87 6.24 -13.95
CA PRO A 17 -17.17 4.93 -13.40
C PRO A 17 -16.09 4.49 -12.40
N ASP A 18 -16.53 3.87 -11.31
CA ASP A 18 -15.61 3.28 -10.34
C ASP A 18 -14.74 2.23 -11.00
N LEU A 19 -13.50 2.17 -10.52
CA LEU A 19 -12.48 1.31 -11.08
C LEU A 19 -12.29 0.10 -10.18
N ASP A 20 -12.07 -1.07 -10.77
CA ASP A 20 -11.63 -2.23 -10.01
C ASP A 20 -10.22 -2.66 -10.39
N VAL A 21 -9.53 -3.26 -9.44
CA VAL A 21 -8.19 -3.80 -9.60
C VAL A 21 -8.04 -5.07 -8.78
N ILE A 22 -7.29 -6.02 -9.33
CA ILE A 22 -6.83 -7.20 -8.61
C ILE A 22 -5.33 -7.03 -8.42
N LEU A 23 -4.86 -7.07 -7.17
CA LEU A 23 -3.46 -6.88 -6.84
C LEU A 23 -2.86 -8.18 -6.32
N ASP A 24 -1.75 -8.59 -6.92
CA ASP A 24 -0.77 -9.46 -6.27
C ASP A 24 0.06 -8.61 -5.32
N ALA A 25 -0.06 -8.85 -4.01
CA ALA A 25 0.68 -8.14 -2.99
C ALA A 25 1.65 -9.08 -2.25
N THR A 26 2.92 -8.71 -2.25
CA THR A 26 3.97 -9.42 -1.49
C THR A 26 4.50 -8.54 -0.37
N VAL A 27 4.34 -9.01 0.88
CA VAL A 27 4.88 -8.35 2.07
C VAL A 27 6.16 -9.03 2.51
N THR A 28 7.24 -8.26 2.56
CA THR A 28 8.55 -8.67 3.06
C THR A 28 8.76 -8.05 4.45
N PRO A 29 8.75 -8.85 5.53
CA PRO A 29 8.96 -8.36 6.88
C PRO A 29 10.43 -7.97 7.12
N GLN A 30 10.67 -7.34 8.26
CA GLN A 30 12.00 -6.92 8.68
C GLN A 30 12.92 -8.13 8.95
N SER A 31 14.21 -7.94 8.67
CA SER A 31 15.27 -8.92 8.90
C SER A 31 16.53 -8.24 9.41
N ALA A 32 17.57 -9.01 9.75
CA ALA A 32 18.86 -8.42 10.16
C ALA A 32 19.48 -7.51 9.08
N GLN A 33 19.20 -7.78 7.80
CA GLN A 33 19.71 -7.01 6.66
C GLN A 33 18.82 -5.83 6.29
N GLN A 34 17.55 -5.83 6.72
CA GLN A 34 16.56 -4.84 6.30
C GLN A 34 15.64 -4.47 7.46
N ALA A 35 15.79 -3.23 7.95
CA ALA A 35 14.95 -2.68 9.01
C ALA A 35 13.54 -2.30 8.55
N ALA A 36 13.30 -2.23 7.25
CA ALA A 36 12.03 -1.80 6.69
C ALA A 36 11.14 -2.99 6.32
N ILE A 37 9.83 -2.83 6.49
CA ILE A 37 8.83 -3.68 5.84
C ILE A 37 8.68 -3.16 4.41
N THR A 38 8.72 -4.06 3.43
CA THR A 38 8.47 -3.71 2.03
C THR A 38 7.23 -4.42 1.55
N ILE A 39 6.30 -3.67 0.96
CA ILE A 39 5.11 -4.18 0.30
C ILE A 39 5.29 -3.86 -1.17
N LYS A 40 5.26 -4.89 -2.01
CA LYS A 40 5.20 -4.73 -3.47
C LYS A 40 3.84 -5.19 -3.94
N VAL A 41 3.22 -4.40 -4.80
CA VAL A 41 1.96 -4.75 -5.44
C VAL A 41 2.09 -4.65 -6.95
N SER A 42 1.44 -5.57 -7.65
CA SER A 42 1.32 -5.58 -9.11
C SER A 42 -0.08 -5.99 -9.51
N ALA A 43 -0.62 -5.35 -10.55
CA ALA A 43 -1.96 -5.66 -11.04
C ALA A 43 -2.00 -7.02 -11.77
N LEU A 44 -3.09 -7.76 -11.56
CA LEU A 44 -3.43 -8.99 -12.26
C LEU A 44 -4.76 -8.80 -13.03
N PRO A 45 -4.78 -8.03 -14.12
CA PRO A 45 -6.03 -7.62 -14.78
C PRO A 45 -6.88 -8.78 -15.29
N ASP A 46 -6.26 -9.92 -15.63
CA ASP A 46 -6.92 -11.10 -16.19
C ASP A 46 -7.20 -12.21 -15.16
N TYR A 47 -6.93 -11.97 -13.87
CA TYR A 47 -7.06 -13.00 -12.82
C TYR A 47 -8.51 -13.38 -12.51
N LEU A 48 -9.43 -12.42 -12.61
CA LEU A 48 -10.88 -12.65 -12.52
C LEU A 48 -11.60 -11.94 -13.67
N PRO A 49 -12.78 -12.45 -14.08
CA PRO A 49 -13.61 -11.80 -15.08
C PRO A 49 -13.90 -10.32 -14.75
N PRO A 50 -14.07 -9.45 -15.78
CA PRO A 50 -14.56 -8.09 -15.58
C PRO A 50 -15.94 -8.08 -14.91
N LYS A 51 -16.20 -7.06 -14.08
CA LYS A 51 -17.46 -6.92 -13.33
C LYS A 51 -18.17 -5.60 -13.67
N PRO A 52 -19.00 -5.56 -14.73
CA PRO A 52 -19.77 -4.37 -15.06
C PRO A 52 -20.63 -3.87 -13.87
N PRO A 53 -20.76 -2.54 -13.67
CA PRO A 53 -20.29 -1.45 -14.54
C PRO A 53 -18.84 -1.00 -14.27
N LEU A 54 -18.10 -1.68 -13.39
CA LEU A 54 -16.75 -1.31 -13.00
C LEU A 54 -15.78 -1.44 -14.19
N GLN A 55 -14.81 -0.52 -14.26
CA GLN A 55 -13.77 -0.55 -15.28
C GLN A 55 -12.46 -1.05 -14.68
N ARG A 56 -11.94 -2.16 -15.23
CA ARG A 56 -10.69 -2.77 -14.76
C ARG A 56 -9.48 -1.93 -15.12
N MET A 57 -8.70 -1.53 -14.10
CA MET A 57 -7.42 -0.88 -14.28
C MET A 57 -6.46 -1.79 -15.06
N ALA A 58 -5.66 -1.21 -15.95
CA ALA A 58 -4.74 -1.98 -16.79
C ALA A 58 -3.45 -2.32 -16.05
N ALA A 59 -2.95 -1.38 -15.24
CA ALA A 59 -1.77 -1.54 -14.41
C ALA A 59 -1.93 -0.80 -13.09
N GLU A 60 -1.34 -1.36 -12.04
CA GLU A 60 -1.10 -0.72 -10.74
C GLU A 60 0.08 -1.44 -10.09
N ASP A 61 1.25 -0.81 -10.23
CA ASP A 61 2.51 -1.32 -9.73
C ASP A 61 3.06 -0.35 -8.71
N MET A 62 3.14 -0.78 -7.44
CA MET A 62 3.64 0.08 -6.37
C MET A 62 4.61 -0.66 -5.45
N SER A 63 5.54 0.11 -4.90
CA SER A 63 6.42 -0.29 -3.82
C SER A 63 6.22 0.65 -2.65
N ILE A 64 5.85 0.09 -1.51
CA ILE A 64 5.69 0.78 -0.24
C ILE A 64 6.77 0.27 0.70
N ARG A 65 7.54 1.20 1.28
CA ARG A 65 8.57 0.89 2.27
C ARG A 65 8.23 1.59 3.56
N VAL A 66 8.04 0.81 4.62
CA VAL A 66 7.75 1.30 5.97
C VAL A 66 8.95 1.03 6.86
N THR A 67 9.64 2.10 7.26
CA THR A 67 10.83 2.02 8.11
C THR A 67 10.50 2.57 9.50
N PRO A 68 10.64 1.78 10.58
CA PRO A 68 10.46 2.32 11.92
C PRO A 68 11.60 3.28 12.27
N LEU A 69 11.26 4.37 12.92
CA LEU A 69 12.16 5.38 13.46
C LEU A 69 12.02 5.43 14.98
N SER A 70 13.02 5.98 15.66
CA SER A 70 12.94 6.20 17.11
C SER A 70 11.80 7.15 17.49
N LYS A 71 11.38 7.07 18.76
CA LYS A 71 10.30 7.89 19.34
C LYS A 71 8.94 7.60 18.69
N GLU A 72 8.65 6.31 18.45
CA GLU A 72 7.36 5.84 17.94
C GLU A 72 6.95 6.48 16.58
N ARG A 73 7.94 6.77 15.74
CA ARG A 73 7.71 7.33 14.40
C ARG A 73 7.96 6.29 13.33
N VAL A 74 7.36 6.50 12.16
CA VAL A 74 7.60 5.68 10.98
C VAL A 74 7.90 6.58 9.80
N HIS A 75 8.80 6.13 8.93
CA HIS A 75 9.00 6.72 7.61
C HIS A 75 8.34 5.83 6.57
N ILE A 76 7.45 6.40 5.76
CA ILE A 76 6.76 5.69 4.68
C ILE A 76 7.19 6.29 3.36
N GLU A 77 7.79 5.48 2.52
CA GLU A 77 8.11 5.81 1.13
C GLU A 77 7.15 5.03 0.23
N VAL A 78 6.46 5.75 -0.66
CA VAL A 78 5.55 5.15 -1.64
C VAL A 78 5.99 5.58 -3.03
N GLN A 79 6.18 4.61 -3.91
CA GLN A 79 6.50 4.83 -5.31
C GLN A 79 5.65 3.90 -6.14
N GLY A 80 5.17 4.37 -7.29
CA GLY A 80 4.40 3.51 -8.16
C GLY A 80 3.84 4.21 -9.37
N TYR A 81 3.18 3.40 -10.18
CA TYR A 81 2.53 3.75 -11.43
C TYR A 81 1.19 3.05 -11.48
N PHE A 82 0.18 3.72 -12.02
CA PHE A 82 -1.06 3.06 -12.37
C PHE A 82 -1.56 3.57 -13.72
N GLU A 83 -2.21 2.69 -14.46
CA GLU A 83 -2.77 2.97 -15.77
C GLU A 83 -4.28 2.74 -15.74
N ILE A 84 -5.00 3.84 -15.89
CA ILE A 84 -6.44 3.82 -16.14
C ILE A 84 -6.58 3.83 -17.66
N ARG A 85 -7.35 2.89 -18.22
CA ARG A 85 -7.49 2.74 -19.68
C ARG A 85 -7.87 4.09 -20.33
N ASP A 86 -7.23 4.38 -21.47
CA ASP A 86 -7.29 5.67 -22.18
C ASP A 86 -8.69 6.24 -22.47
N HIS A 87 -9.72 5.38 -22.51
CA HIS A 87 -11.10 5.79 -22.80
C HIS A 87 -11.88 6.28 -21.57
N VAL A 88 -11.33 6.13 -20.35
CA VAL A 88 -12.00 6.57 -19.10
C VAL A 88 -11.63 8.01 -18.76
N LEU A 89 -10.35 8.37 -18.90
CA LEU A 89 -9.84 9.71 -18.61
C LEU A 89 -8.76 10.11 -19.63
N PRO A 90 -8.71 11.38 -20.05
CA PRO A 90 -7.57 11.87 -20.81
C PRO A 90 -6.30 11.81 -19.95
N VAL A 91 -5.15 11.57 -20.59
CA VAL A 91 -3.84 11.37 -19.92
C VAL A 91 -3.49 12.49 -18.93
N TRP A 92 -3.79 13.75 -19.27
CA TRP A 92 -3.51 14.88 -18.36
C TRP A 92 -4.28 14.78 -17.04
N ALA A 93 -5.52 14.27 -17.08
CA ALA A 93 -6.38 14.13 -15.90
C ALA A 93 -5.90 12.94 -15.05
N ALA A 94 -5.55 11.82 -15.70
CA ALA A 94 -4.94 10.68 -15.02
C ALA A 94 -3.66 11.10 -14.29
N ASN A 95 -2.78 11.85 -14.94
CA ASN A 95 -1.53 12.36 -14.32
C ASN A 95 -1.79 13.31 -13.14
N MET A 96 -2.83 14.17 -13.22
CA MET A 96 -3.20 15.04 -12.11
C MET A 96 -3.66 14.23 -10.88
N ILE A 97 -4.45 13.17 -11.09
CA ILE A 97 -4.88 12.25 -10.02
C ILE A 97 -3.67 11.52 -9.45
N GLN A 98 -2.79 10.95 -10.29
CA GLN A 98 -1.56 10.26 -9.88
C GLN A 98 -0.68 11.13 -8.97
N ARG A 99 -0.55 12.43 -9.27
CA ARG A 99 0.26 13.35 -8.46
C ARG A 99 -0.32 13.59 -7.06
N THR A 100 -1.64 13.56 -6.91
CA THR A 100 -2.32 13.93 -5.65
C THR A 100 -2.70 12.72 -4.80
N ALA A 101 -2.90 11.55 -5.42
CA ALA A 101 -3.33 10.33 -4.75
C ALA A 101 -2.43 9.89 -3.58
N PRO A 102 -1.08 9.84 -3.71
CA PRO A 102 -0.21 9.39 -2.61
C PRO A 102 -0.35 10.25 -1.35
N HIS A 103 -0.45 11.57 -1.50
CA HIS A 103 -0.64 12.48 -0.38
C HIS A 103 -1.99 12.24 0.33
N ASN A 104 -3.06 12.07 -0.44
CA ASN A 104 -4.39 11.82 0.10
C ASN A 104 -4.44 10.49 0.85
N VAL A 105 -3.89 9.43 0.28
CA VAL A 105 -3.80 8.11 0.91
C VAL A 105 -3.02 8.19 2.22
N LEU A 106 -1.83 8.80 2.24
CA LEU A 106 -1.03 8.92 3.45
C LEU A 106 -1.72 9.75 4.54
N THR A 107 -2.43 10.81 4.16
CA THR A 107 -3.20 11.64 5.10
C THR A 107 -4.33 10.86 5.74
N GLN A 108 -5.08 10.07 4.95
CA GLN A 108 -6.15 9.22 5.49
C GLN A 108 -5.60 8.05 6.30
N LEU A 109 -4.50 7.43 5.84
CA LEU A 109 -3.82 6.36 6.57
C LEU A 109 -3.39 6.84 7.96
N LYS A 110 -2.85 8.07 8.07
CA LYS A 110 -2.51 8.66 9.37
C LYS A 110 -3.73 8.75 10.29
N LYS A 111 -4.86 9.26 9.78
CA LYS A 111 -6.11 9.36 10.56
C LYS A 111 -6.63 7.98 10.98
N MET A 112 -6.59 7.02 10.06
CA MET A 112 -7.00 5.65 10.35
C MET A 112 -6.12 5.03 11.44
N ALA A 113 -4.80 5.22 11.38
CA ALA A 113 -3.87 4.73 12.39
C ALA A 113 -4.21 5.26 13.79
N GLU A 114 -4.76 6.47 13.92
CA GLU A 114 -5.17 7.06 15.21
C GLU A 114 -6.51 6.53 15.73
N MET A 115 -7.29 5.79 14.93
CA MET A 115 -8.57 5.24 15.38
C MET A 115 -8.38 4.08 16.37
N GLN A 116 -9.23 4.03 17.40
CA GLN A 116 -9.15 3.03 18.48
C GLN A 116 -9.18 1.58 17.97
N HIS A 117 -9.97 1.29 16.94
CA HIS A 117 -10.07 -0.06 16.36
C HIS A 117 -8.72 -0.57 15.84
N TYR A 118 -7.88 0.30 15.27
CA TYR A 118 -6.55 -0.09 14.79
C TYR A 118 -5.50 -0.11 15.91
N GLN A 119 -5.60 0.81 16.87
CA GLN A 119 -4.71 0.86 18.04
C GLN A 119 -4.88 -0.35 18.97
N GLN A 120 -6.09 -0.92 19.04
CA GLN A 120 -6.43 -2.06 19.90
C GLN A 120 -6.66 -3.36 19.11
N SER A 121 -6.28 -3.38 17.84
CA SER A 121 -6.48 -4.56 16.99
C SER A 121 -5.61 -5.71 17.47
N ASN A 122 -6.23 -6.86 17.70
CA ASN A 122 -5.56 -8.13 18.01
C ASN A 122 -5.55 -9.09 16.81
N VAL A 123 -5.80 -8.58 15.60
CA VAL A 123 -5.82 -9.39 14.38
C VAL A 123 -4.40 -9.85 14.06
N ALA A 124 -4.19 -11.16 13.99
CA ALA A 124 -2.90 -11.73 13.64
C ALA A 124 -2.57 -11.47 12.17
N ILE A 125 -1.48 -10.75 11.92
CA ILE A 125 -1.00 -10.38 10.57
C ILE A 125 -0.08 -11.44 9.93
N GLY A 126 0.23 -12.54 10.63
CA GLY A 126 0.96 -13.70 10.09
C GLY A 126 2.49 -13.54 10.04
N PHE A 127 3.05 -12.43 10.53
CA PHE A 127 4.50 -12.21 10.66
C PHE A 127 4.79 -11.18 11.77
N PRO A 128 5.97 -11.22 12.41
CA PRO A 128 6.32 -10.25 13.44
C PRO A 128 6.63 -8.88 12.84
N ILE A 129 6.18 -7.83 13.52
CA ILE A 129 6.56 -6.43 13.26
C ILE A 129 7.32 -5.92 14.49
N TYR A 130 8.43 -5.24 14.26
CA TYR A 130 9.26 -4.64 15.30
C TYR A 130 9.24 -3.12 15.17
N ASN A 131 8.96 -2.44 16.27
CA ASN A 131 9.25 -1.01 16.37
C ASN A 131 10.78 -0.78 16.37
N TYR A 132 11.21 0.48 16.41
CA TYR A 132 12.62 0.81 16.30
C TYR A 132 13.46 0.16 17.40
N GLU A 133 13.04 0.28 18.66
CA GLU A 133 13.77 -0.23 19.82
C GLU A 133 13.83 -1.77 19.81
N GLN A 134 12.71 -2.43 19.51
CA GLN A 134 12.64 -3.89 19.37
C GLN A 134 13.53 -4.39 18.24
N TYR A 135 13.55 -3.68 17.11
CA TYR A 135 14.40 -4.04 15.98
C TYR A 135 15.89 -3.93 16.35
N GLN A 136 16.30 -2.82 16.98
CA GLN A 136 17.70 -2.66 17.42
C GLN A 136 18.09 -3.74 18.43
N ALA A 137 17.26 -4.00 19.44
CA ALA A 137 17.53 -5.03 20.45
C ALA A 137 17.68 -6.43 19.83
N LYS A 138 16.87 -6.74 18.81
CA LYS A 138 16.87 -8.06 18.17
C LYS A 138 18.02 -8.25 17.19
N PHE A 139 18.31 -7.25 16.36
CA PHE A 139 19.20 -7.41 15.21
C PHE A 139 20.51 -6.62 15.32
N ASN A 140 20.59 -5.61 16.19
CA ASN A 140 21.78 -4.77 16.41
C ASN A 140 22.08 -4.56 17.92
N PRO A 141 22.19 -5.62 18.74
CA PRO A 141 22.30 -5.49 20.20
C PRO A 141 23.57 -4.77 20.69
N THR A 142 24.57 -4.59 19.83
CA THR A 142 25.87 -3.98 20.16
C THR A 142 25.99 -2.51 19.76
N ARG A 143 24.93 -1.92 19.18
CA ARG A 143 24.92 -0.50 18.83
C ARG A 143 24.53 0.31 20.08
N PRO A 144 25.39 1.23 20.57
CA PRO A 144 25.16 1.96 21.82
C PRO A 144 23.92 2.85 21.78
#